data_AF-A0A7Y5VA53-F1
#
_entry.id   AF-A0A7Y5VA53-F1
#
_cell.length_a   1.000
_cell.length_b   1.000
_cell.length_c   1.000
_cell.angle_alpha   90.00
_cell.angle_beta   90.00
_cell.angle_gamma   90.00
#
_symmetry.space_group_name_H-M   'P 1'
#
loop_
_entity.id
_entity.type
_entity.pdbx_description
1 polymer ?
#
loop_
_entity_poly.entity_id
_entity_poly.type
_entity_poly.pdbx_seq_one_letter_code
_entity_poly.pdbx_strand_id
1 'polypeptide(L)' 'LGFAPARCIVVEDAPAGVDAARRGGMRCIAVATTHTADELHAATVVARDPRSISVSPSNPSGLVVTVRR' A
#
# COMPACT_ATOMS: atom_id res chain seq x y z
N LEU A 1 6.09 -4.23 -14.71
CA LEU A 1 5.88 -5.50 -13.97
C LEU A 1 4.98 -6.50 -14.70
N GLY A 2 4.27 -6.14 -15.78
CA GLY A 2 3.47 -7.10 -16.56
C GLY A 2 2.16 -7.56 -15.90
N PHE A 3 1.82 -7.03 -14.72
CA PHE A 3 0.55 -7.26 -14.04
C PHE A 3 -0.43 -6.11 -14.27
N ALA A 4 -1.73 -6.42 -14.30
CA ALA A 4 -2.77 -5.39 -14.28
C ALA A 4 -2.65 -4.55 -13.00
N PRO A 5 -2.84 -3.22 -13.04
CA PRO A 5 -2.67 -2.36 -11.87
C PRO A 5 -3.51 -2.77 -10.65
N ALA A 6 -4.74 -3.25 -10.86
CA ALA A 6 -5.60 -3.76 -9.78
C ALA A 6 -5.00 -4.97 -9.04
N ARG A 7 -4.06 -5.69 -9.66
CA ARG A 7 -3.31 -6.81 -9.06
C ARG A 7 -2.01 -6.37 -8.38
N CYS A 8 -1.65 -5.09 -8.45
CA CYS A 8 -0.50 -4.53 -7.77
C CYS A 8 -0.90 -3.82 -6.47
N ILE A 9 0.06 -3.74 -5.56
CA ILE A 9 -0.03 -2.94 -4.35
C ILE A 9 1.22 -2.06 -4.27
N VAL A 10 1.04 -0.79 -3.95
CA VAL A 10 2.11 0.17 -3.73
C VAL A 10 2.32 0.33 -2.22
N VAL A 11 3.59 0.37 -1.80
CA VAL A 11 3.99 0.79 -0.45
C VAL A 11 4.71 2.12 -0.60
N GLU A 12 4.19 3.17 0.03
CA GLU A 12 4.63 4.55 -0.22
C GLU A 12 4.57 5.37 1.07
N ASP A 13 5.42 6.38 1.22
CA ASP A 13 5.45 7.25 2.41
C ASP A 13 5.24 8.74 2.08
N ALA A 14 4.95 9.07 0.82
CA ALA A 14 4.69 10.42 0.33
C ALA A 14 3.30 10.61 -0.32
N PRO A 15 2.61 11.75 -0.10
CA PRO A 15 1.30 12.03 -0.68
C PRO A 15 1.27 11.91 -2.20
N ALA A 16 2.29 12.42 -2.90
CA ALA A 16 2.36 12.38 -4.36
C ALA A 16 2.37 10.94 -4.92
N GLY A 17 3.07 10.02 -4.24
CA GLY A 17 3.12 8.61 -4.62
C GLY A 17 1.83 7.87 -4.30
N VAL A 18 1.18 8.16 -3.16
CA VAL A 18 -0.15 7.63 -2.82
C VAL A 18 -1.17 8.01 -3.90
N ASP A 19 -1.14 9.27 -4.31
CA ASP A 19 -2.01 9.80 -5.34
C ASP A 19 -1.72 9.19 -6.72
N ALA A 20 -0.45 8.96 -7.04
CA ALA A 20 -0.04 8.27 -8.26
C ALA A 20 -0.53 6.81 -8.27
N ALA A 21 -0.42 6.09 -7.14
CA ALA A 21 -0.94 4.73 -7.00
C ALA A 21 -2.46 4.68 -7.23
N ARG A 22 -3.20 5.60 -6.60
CA ARG A 22 -4.65 5.72 -6.77
C ARG A 22 -5.05 6.01 -8.21
N ARG A 23 -4.43 7.02 -8.84
CA ARG A 23 -4.67 7.35 -10.26
C ARG A 23 -4.28 6.21 -11.21
N GLY A 24 -3.27 5.43 -10.84
CA GLY A 24 -2.85 4.24 -11.56
C GLY A 24 -3.78 3.04 -11.40
N GLY A 25 -4.84 3.12 -10.57
CA GLY A 25 -5.75 2.00 -10.32
C GLY A 25 -5.15 0.90 -9.45
N MET A 26 -4.14 1.23 -8.63
CA MET A 26 -3.50 0.31 -7.68
C MET A 26 -4.03 0.54 -6.26
N ARG A 27 -3.91 -0.49 -5.41
CA ARG A 27 -4.07 -0.32 -3.96
C ARG A 27 -2.79 0.28 -3.38
N CYS A 28 -2.90 1.07 -2.32
CA CYS A 28 -1.76 1.70 -1.67
C CYS A 28 -1.79 1.48 -0.15
N ILE A 29 -0.70 0.94 0.39
CA ILE A 29 -0.40 0.95 1.82
C ILE A 29 0.55 2.10 2.05
N ALA A 30 0.06 3.17 2.68
CA ALA A 30 0.92 4.27 3.05
C ALA A 30 1.65 3.96 4.37
N VAL A 31 2.88 4.45 4.52
CA VAL A 31 3.68 4.29 5.73
C VAL A 31 3.92 5.67 6.34
N ALA A 32 3.35 5.93 7.52
CA ALA A 32 3.39 7.24 8.19
C ALA A 32 4.72 7.48 8.94
N THR A 33 5.84 7.30 8.24
CA THR A 33 7.20 7.58 8.77
C THR A 33 7.68 8.98 8.44
N THR A 34 7.41 9.45 7.23
CA THR A 34 7.87 10.75 6.73
C THR A 34 6.75 11.79 6.80
N HIS A 35 5.52 11.39 6.47
CA HIS A 35 4.32 12.22 6.51
C HIS A 35 3.34 11.67 7.55
N THR A 36 2.47 12.54 8.04
CA THR A 36 1.40 12.18 8.96
C THR A 36 0.36 11.28 8.28
N ALA A 37 -0.39 10.52 9.08
CA ALA A 37 -1.47 9.69 8.55
C ALA A 37 -2.54 10.51 7.81
N ASP A 38 -2.78 11.74 8.25
CA ASP A 38 -3.76 12.65 7.63
C ASP A 38 -3.30 13.12 6.25
N GLU A 39 -2.01 13.42 6.07
CA GLU A 39 -1.44 13.76 4.75
C GLU A 39 -1.50 12.56 3.78
N LEU A 40 -1.60 11.34 4.30
CA LEU A 40 -1.63 10.10 3.54
C LEU A 40 -3.07 9.53 3.38
N HIS A 41 -4.10 10.34 3.67
CA HIS A 41 -5.50 9.89 3.73
C HIS A 41 -6.04 9.25 2.43
N ALA A 42 -5.41 9.50 1.28
CA ALA A 42 -5.83 8.97 -0.01
C ALA A 42 -5.41 7.49 -0.21
N ALA A 43 -4.62 6.93 0.71
CA ALA A 43 -4.19 5.55 0.68
C ALA A 43 -5.33 4.58 1.01
N THR A 44 -5.19 3.32 0.60
CA THR A 44 -6.14 2.26 0.97
C THR A 44 -6.09 1.96 2.46
N VAL A 45 -4.89 1.99 3.05
CA VAL A 45 -4.65 1.86 4.49
C VAL A 45 -3.35 2.56 4.84
N VAL A 46 -3.25 3.10 6.06
CA VAL A 46 -2.02 3.69 6.60
C VAL A 46 -1.45 2.74 7.67
N ALA A 47 -0.20 2.35 7.49
CA ALA A 47 0.60 1.61 8.46
C ALA A 47 1.49 2.58 9.25
N ARG A 48 1.74 2.26 10.52
CA ARG A 48 2.66 3.06 11.36
C ARG A 48 4.10 2.99 10.85
N ASP A 49 4.53 1.78 10.49
CA ASP A 49 5.87 1.50 9.99
C ASP A 49 5.86 0.20 9.16
N PRO A 50 6.92 -0.10 8.37
CA PRO A 50 6.95 -1.27 7.51
C PRO A 50 6.83 -2.62 8.24
N ARG A 51 7.23 -2.70 9.53
CA ARG A 51 7.14 -3.94 10.33
C ARG A 51 5.69 -4.29 10.68
N SER A 52 4.78 -3.33 10.52
CA SER A 52 3.34 -3.53 10.69
C SER A 52 2.71 -4.23 9.47
N ILE A 53 3.47 -4.43 8.38
CA ILE A 53 3.03 -5.08 7.15
C ILE A 53 3.59 -6.50 7.11
N SER A 54 2.72 -7.49 6.90
CA SER A 54 3.11 -8.89 6.70
C SER A 54 2.52 -9.39 5.39
N VAL A 55 3.32 -10.18 4.66
CA VAL A 55 2.92 -10.77 3.37
C VAL A 55 3.05 -12.28 3.48
N SER A 56 2.02 -13.00 3.06
CA SER A 56 2.06 -14.45 2.91
C SER A 56 1.49 -14.86 1.54
N PRO A 57 1.96 -15.99 0.98
CA PRO A 57 1.41 -16.50 -0.29
C PRO A 57 -0.04 -16.96 -0.12
N SER A 58 -0.84 -16.76 -1.16
CA SER A 58 -2.19 -17.30 -1.31
C SER A 58 -2.22 -18.36 -2.41
N ASN A 59 -2.87 -19.50 -2.15
CA ASN A 59 -3.11 -20.57 -3.13
C ASN A 59 -4.30 -20.19 -4.05
N PRO A 60 -4.26 -20.37 -5.39
CA PRO A 60 -3.17 -20.93 -6.22
C PRO A 60 -2.12 -19.94 -6.71
N SER A 61 -2.39 -18.63 -6.70
CA SER A 61 -1.37 -17.61 -6.90
C SER A 61 -1.86 -16.26 -6.39
N GLY A 62 -1.12 -15.66 -5.46
CA GLY A 62 -1.46 -14.37 -4.90
C GLY A 62 -0.73 -14.08 -3.61
N LEU A 63 -0.99 -12.90 -3.06
CA LEU A 63 -0.45 -12.45 -1.79
C LEU A 63 -1.63 -12.11 -0.87
N VAL A 64 -1.60 -12.62 0.36
CA VAL A 64 -2.35 -12.05 1.47
C VAL A 64 -1.46 -10.99 2.11
N VAL A 65 -1.96 -9.76 2.19
CA VAL A 65 -1.24 -8.65 2.81
C VAL A 65 -2.02 -8.23 4.05
N THR A 66 -1.37 -8.32 5.21
CA THR A 66 -1.95 -7.96 6.51
C THR A 66 -1.25 -6.71 7.02
N VAL A 67 -2.03 -5.69 7.38
CA VAL A 67 -1.54 -4.46 8.00
C VAL A 67 -2.09 -4.38 9.42
N ARG A 68 -1.19 -4.42 10.41
CA ARG A 68 -1.53 -4.26 11.83
C ARG A 68 -1.59 -2.77 12.17
N ARG A 69 -2.60 -2.36 12.93
CA ARG A 69 -2.75 -0.97 13.43
C ARG A 69 -2.02 -0.76 14.75
#